data_AF-A0A365P8R5-F1
#
_entry.id   AF-A0A365P8R5-F1
#
_cell.length_a   1.000
_cell.length_b   1.000
_cell.length_c   1.000
_cell.angle_alpha   90.00
_cell.angle_beta   90.00
_cell.angle_gamma   90.00
#
_symmetry.space_group_name_H-M   'P 1'
#
loop_
_entity.id
_entity.type
_entity.pdbx_description
1 polymer ?
#
loop_
_entity_poly.entity_id
_entity_poly.type
_entity_poly.pdbx_seq_one_letter_code
_entity_poly.pdbx_strand_id
1 'polypeptide(L)'
;MDGGANEDVRGEAARLRRRLGVARGRLDALLQAAGDPGTGGVGDAAGGDSAARGGLARIDDDDEVRALLRPAADRIARLLELTDGLADGTLSEASAGDAARAVADTQPFRRPR
;
A
#
# COMPACT_ATOMS: atom_id res chain seq x y z
N MET A 1 24.22 -2.19 -28.95
CA MET A 1 23.73 -0.81 -28.75
C MET A 1 22.85 -0.82 -27.50
N ASP A 2 23.37 -1.24 -26.34
CA ASP A 2 22.52 -1.63 -25.20
C ASP A 2 22.39 -0.55 -24.11
N GLY A 3 23.08 0.58 -24.28
CA GLY A 3 23.05 1.68 -23.32
C GLY A 3 21.69 2.38 -23.23
N GLY A 4 21.04 2.61 -24.38
CA GLY A 4 19.75 3.30 -24.45
C GLY A 4 18.60 2.50 -23.84
N ALA A 5 18.51 1.20 -24.15
CA ALA A 5 17.47 0.34 -23.59
C ALA A 5 17.55 0.25 -22.05
N ASN A 6 18.76 0.14 -21.49
CA ASN A 6 18.95 0.13 -20.04
C ASN A 6 18.60 1.48 -19.38
N GLU A 7 18.77 2.60 -20.08
CA GLU A 7 18.40 3.92 -19.56
C GLU A 7 16.88 4.13 -19.59
N ASP A 8 16.21 3.64 -20.63
CA ASP A 8 14.75 3.61 -20.72
C ASP A 8 14.11 2.75 -19.62
N VAL A 9 14.66 1.56 -19.38
CA VAL A 9 14.22 0.65 -18.31
C VAL A 9 14.39 1.31 -16.94
N ARG A 10 15.55 1.94 -16.66
CA ARG A 10 15.77 2.66 -15.41
C ARG A 10 14.84 3.86 -15.25
N GLY A 11 14.60 4.61 -16.33
CA GLY A 11 13.65 5.72 -16.35
C GLY A 11 12.21 5.27 -16.05
N GLU A 12 11.79 4.13 -16.61
CA GLU A 12 10.47 3.56 -16.33
C GLU A 12 10.37 2.98 -14.92
N ALA A 13 11.42 2.32 -14.42
CA ALA A 13 11.51 1.86 -13.05
C ALA A 13 11.38 3.03 -12.06
N ALA A 14 12.01 4.17 -12.32
CA ALA A 14 11.88 5.37 -11.49
C ALA A 14 10.44 5.95 -11.50
N ARG A 15 9.77 5.94 -12.66
CA ARG A 15 8.35 6.34 -12.77
C ARG A 15 7.44 5.39 -12.00
N LEU A 16 7.69 4.09 -12.11
CA LEU A 16 6.93 3.07 -11.39
C LEU A 16 7.15 3.17 -9.88
N ARG A 17 8.39 3.34 -9.41
CA ARG A 17 8.74 3.60 -8.02
C ARG A 17 7.95 4.79 -7.46
N ARG A 18 7.88 5.91 -8.20
CA ARG A 18 7.11 7.08 -7.77
C ARG A 18 5.63 6.74 -7.58
N ARG A 19 5.02 6.03 -8.54
CA ARG A 19 3.60 5.63 -8.46
C ARG A 19 3.34 4.67 -7.30
N LEU A 20 4.22 3.69 -7.10
CA LEU A 20 4.14 2.75 -5.99
C LEU A 20 4.33 3.43 -4.64
N GLY A 21 5.23 4.42 -4.55
CA GLY A 21 5.44 5.22 -3.33
C GLY A 21 4.19 6.02 -2.94
N VAL A 22 3.50 6.61 -3.93
CA VAL A 22 2.21 7.27 -3.68
C VAL A 22 1.16 6.27 -3.20
N ALA A 23 1.07 5.10 -3.82
CA ALA A 23 0.15 4.05 -3.40
C ALA A 23 0.43 3.57 -1.97
N ARG A 24 1.71 3.37 -1.62
CA ARG A 24 2.16 3.00 -0.28
C ARG A 24 1.80 4.06 0.74
N GLY A 25 2.13 5.33 0.49
CA GLY A 25 1.81 6.43 1.40
C GLY A 25 0.31 6.58 1.67
N ARG A 26 -0.52 6.37 0.64
CA ARG A 26 -1.99 6.36 0.80
C ARG A 26 -2.46 5.18 1.66
N LEU A 27 -1.88 4.00 1.45
CA LEU A 27 -2.23 2.81 2.22
C LEU A 27 -1.79 2.94 3.68
N ASP A 28 -0.61 3.49 3.92
CA ASP A 28 -0.08 3.73 5.26
C ASP A 28 -0.94 4.75 6.02
N ALA A 29 -1.38 5.82 5.35
CA ALA A 29 -2.31 6.78 5.94
C ALA A 29 -3.64 6.12 6.36
N LEU A 30 -4.17 5.19 5.56
CA LEU A 30 -5.39 4.45 5.91
C LEU A 30 -5.15 3.51 7.10
N LEU A 31 -4.02 2.79 7.12
CA LEU A 31 -3.66 1.88 8.21
C LEU A 31 -3.38 2.62 9.53
N GLN A 32 -2.85 3.85 9.46
CA GLN A 32 -2.60 4.72 10.61
C GLN A 32 -3.89 5.38 11.11
N ALA A 33 -4.77 5.84 10.22
CA ALA A 33 -6.06 6.43 10.60
C ALA A 33 -6.97 5.41 11.31
N ALA A 34 -6.95 4.15 10.87
CA ALA A 34 -7.60 3.03 11.54
C ALA A 34 -6.96 2.66 12.91
N GLY A 35 -5.81 3.25 13.26
CA GLY A 35 -5.10 3.01 14.51
C GLY A 35 -5.16 4.13 15.53
N ASP A 36 -5.70 5.29 15.17
CA ASP A 36 -5.85 6.43 16.07
C ASP A 36 -7.31 6.58 16.53
N PRO A 37 -7.68 6.04 17.71
CA PRO A 37 -9.01 6.26 18.27
C PRO A 37 -9.23 7.71 18.76
N GLY A 38 -8.26 8.62 18.60
CA GLY A 38 -8.14 9.88 19.34
C GLY A 38 -8.55 11.17 18.64
N THR A 39 -9.06 11.18 17.40
CA THR A 39 -9.37 12.44 16.68
C THR A 39 -10.84 12.61 16.30
N GLY A 40 -11.75 12.09 17.12
CA GLY A 40 -13.19 12.35 17.05
C GLY A 40 -13.70 13.53 17.90
N GLY A 41 -12.81 14.40 18.38
CA GLY A 41 -13.16 15.54 19.23
C GLY A 41 -13.51 16.81 18.45
N VAL A 42 -14.59 16.78 17.66
CA VAL A 42 -15.29 18.03 17.29
C VAL A 42 -16.38 18.24 18.34
N GLY A 43 -16.11 19.09 19.33
CA GLY A 43 -17.03 19.30 20.44
C GLY A 43 -16.66 20.49 21.32
N ASP A 44 -16.81 21.70 20.78
CA ASP A 44 -17.27 22.87 21.52
C ASP A 44 -17.90 23.81 20.47
N ALA A 45 -19.19 24.15 20.44
CA ALA A 45 -20.21 24.16 21.47
C ALA A 45 -21.60 23.98 20.84
N ALA A 46 -22.42 23.11 21.43
CA ALA A 46 -23.89 23.25 21.57
C ALA A 46 -24.43 21.94 22.17
N GLY A 47 -25.09 22.07 23.32
CA GLY A 47 -25.58 20.93 24.10
C GLY A 47 -26.60 20.06 23.38
N GLY A 48 -26.62 18.79 23.78
CA GLY A 48 -27.55 17.80 23.27
C GLY A 48 -27.28 16.45 23.90
N ASP A 49 -27.94 16.25 25.05
CA ASP A 49 -28.19 14.99 25.72
C ASP A 49 -28.15 13.75 24.80
N SER A 50 -27.11 12.93 24.93
CA SER A 50 -27.10 11.52 24.49
C SER A 50 -25.94 10.80 25.16
N ALA A 51 -26.16 10.44 26.42
CA ALA A 51 -25.36 9.43 27.09
C ALA A 51 -25.42 8.10 26.31
N ALA A 52 -24.24 7.55 26.07
CA ALA A 52 -23.95 6.12 26.10
C ALA A 52 -24.88 5.19 25.28
N ARG A 53 -24.57 4.99 24.00
CA ARG A 53 -24.75 3.72 23.27
C ARG A 53 -24.14 3.81 21.86
N GLY A 54 -22.98 3.18 21.66
CA GLY A 54 -22.40 3.04 20.31
C GLY A 54 -20.89 2.86 20.22
N GLY A 55 -20.16 2.88 21.34
CA GLY A 55 -18.68 2.87 21.35
C GLY A 55 -18.01 1.50 21.23
N LEU A 56 -18.75 0.40 21.04
CA LEU A 56 -18.19 -0.96 21.04
C LEU A 56 -18.23 -1.66 19.67
N ALA A 57 -18.75 -1.02 18.62
CA ALA A 57 -18.86 -1.63 17.29
C ALA A 57 -17.84 -1.12 16.27
N ARG A 58 -17.19 0.04 16.51
CA ARG A 58 -16.22 0.61 15.55
C ARG A 58 -14.78 0.11 15.72
N ILE A 59 -14.45 -0.45 16.89
CA ILE A 59 -13.06 -0.86 17.19
C ILE A 59 -12.69 -2.14 16.43
N ASP A 60 -13.65 -3.02 16.13
CA ASP A 60 -13.41 -4.24 15.35
C ASP A 60 -13.26 -4.00 13.83
N ASP A 61 -13.96 -3.00 13.27
CA ASP A 61 -13.93 -2.70 11.83
C ASP A 61 -12.53 -2.29 11.35
N ASP A 62 -11.82 -1.49 12.15
CA ASP A 62 -10.50 -0.96 11.79
C ASP A 62 -9.42 -2.06 11.79
N ASP A 63 -9.50 -3.00 12.72
CA ASP A 63 -8.61 -4.17 12.76
C ASP A 63 -8.88 -5.15 11.60
N GLU A 64 -10.14 -5.34 11.23
CA GLU A 64 -10.51 -6.12 10.06
C GLU A 64 -10.01 -5.44 8.76
N VAL A 65 -10.19 -4.13 8.63
CA VAL A 65 -9.65 -3.35 7.50
C VAL A 65 -8.13 -3.45 7.45
N ARG A 66 -7.44 -3.35 8.59
CA ARG A 66 -5.99 -3.57 8.66
C ARG A 66 -5.61 -4.96 8.18
N ALA A 67 -6.31 -6.01 8.63
CA ALA A 67 -6.04 -7.38 8.22
C ALA A 67 -6.25 -7.59 6.71
N LEU A 68 -7.30 -6.98 6.13
CA LEU A 68 -7.60 -7.05 4.70
C LEU A 68 -6.58 -6.30 3.84
N LEU A 69 -6.09 -5.16 4.32
CA LEU A 69 -5.17 -4.29 3.58
C LEU A 69 -3.69 -4.68 3.74
N ARG A 70 -3.32 -5.39 4.82
CA ARG A 70 -1.93 -5.77 5.11
C ARG A 70 -1.26 -6.57 3.98
N PRO A 71 -1.90 -7.59 3.37
CA PRO A 71 -1.31 -8.29 2.23
C PRO A 71 -1.07 -7.37 1.03
N ALA A 72 -1.91 -6.36 0.81
CA ALA A 72 -1.70 -5.38 -0.25
C ALA A 72 -0.50 -4.45 0.06
N ALA A 73 -0.34 -4.06 1.33
CA ALA A 73 0.80 -3.29 1.82
C ALA A 73 2.11 -4.02 1.58
N ASP A 74 2.19 -5.29 1.97
CA ASP A 74 3.40 -6.09 1.84
C ASP A 74 3.77 -6.30 0.36
N ARG A 75 2.78 -6.51 -0.51
CA ARG A 75 3.01 -6.59 -1.96
C ARG A 75 3.55 -5.28 -2.55
N ILE A 76 2.97 -4.14 -2.17
CA ILE A 76 3.45 -2.83 -2.66
C ILE A 76 4.87 -2.56 -2.17
N ALA A 77 5.19 -2.91 -0.91
CA ALA A 77 6.54 -2.81 -0.38
C ALA A 77 7.52 -3.70 -1.17
N ARG A 78 7.13 -4.94 -1.46
CA ARG A 78 7.97 -5.84 -2.27
C ARG A 78 8.19 -5.33 -3.70
N LEU A 79 7.16 -4.77 -4.32
CA LEU A 79 7.30 -4.17 -5.66
C LEU A 79 8.21 -2.94 -5.64
N LEU A 80 8.16 -2.13 -4.57
CA LEU A 80 9.07 -1.00 -4.39
C LEU A 80 10.53 -1.47 -4.33
N GLU A 81 10.83 -2.51 -3.54
CA GLU A 81 12.18 -3.09 -3.46
C GLU A 81 12.69 -3.55 -4.83
N LEU A 82 11.85 -4.21 -5.63
CA LEU A 82 12.22 -4.67 -6.98
C LEU A 82 12.48 -3.49 -7.92
N THR A 83 11.65 -2.45 -7.86
CA THR A 83 11.85 -1.25 -8.69
C THR A 83 13.08 -0.44 -8.29
N ASP A 84 13.42 -0.41 -7.00
CA ASP A 84 14.64 0.23 -6.50
C ASP A 84 15.86 -0.55 -6.99
N GLY A 85 15.84 -1.87 -6.89
CA GLY A 85 16.90 -2.73 -7.44
C GLY A 85 17.12 -2.54 -8.94
N LEU A 86 16.05 -2.37 -9.72
CA LEU A 86 16.13 -2.08 -11.16
C LEU A 86 16.67 -0.68 -11.44
N ALA A 87 16.19 0.35 -10.72
CA ALA A 87 16.62 1.73 -10.92
C ALA A 87 18.11 1.92 -10.57
N ASP A 88 18.57 1.25 -9.51
CA ASP A 88 19.96 1.30 -9.03
C ASP A 88 20.88 0.35 -9.81
N GLY A 89 20.33 -0.49 -10.69
CA GLY A 89 21.08 -1.46 -11.49
C GLY A 89 21.65 -2.63 -10.69
N THR A 90 21.17 -2.84 -9.46
CA THR A 90 21.59 -3.95 -8.58
C THR A 90 20.80 -5.24 -8.82
N LEU A 91 19.69 -5.14 -9.56
CA LEU A 91 18.85 -6.27 -9.96
C LEU A 91 18.73 -6.32 -11.49
N SER A 92 18.88 -7.52 -12.08
CA SER A 92 18.68 -7.71 -13.52
C SER A 92 17.19 -7.74 -13.88
N GLU A 93 16.86 -7.38 -15.12
CA GLU A 93 15.49 -7.40 -15.64
C GLU A 93 14.85 -8.80 -15.54
N ALA A 94 15.60 -9.85 -15.87
CA ALA A 94 15.11 -11.23 -15.79
C ALA A 94 14.73 -11.61 -14.34
N SER A 95 15.62 -11.34 -13.39
CA SER A 95 15.38 -11.63 -11.97
C SER A 95 14.23 -10.79 -11.40
N ALA A 96 14.12 -9.53 -11.81
CA ALA A 96 13.02 -8.66 -11.43
C ALA A 96 11.68 -9.16 -12.01
N GLY A 97 11.68 -9.64 -13.26
CA GLY A 97 10.51 -10.22 -13.91
C GLY A 97 10.02 -11.48 -13.20
N ASP A 98 10.92 -12.39 -12.84
CA ASP A 98 10.56 -13.61 -12.10
C ASP A 98 10.02 -13.29 -10.70
N ALA A 99 10.65 -12.36 -9.99
CA ALA A 99 10.17 -11.90 -8.70
C ALA A 99 8.80 -11.20 -8.79
N ALA A 100 8.56 -10.40 -9.84
CA ALA A 100 7.28 -9.75 -10.06
C ALA A 100 6.16 -10.75 -10.37
N ARG A 101 6.45 -11.82 -11.13
CA ARG A 101 5.51 -12.94 -11.36
C ARG A 101 5.15 -13.63 -10.06
N ALA A 102 6.15 -13.95 -9.23
CA ALA A 102 5.91 -14.54 -7.93
C ALA A 102 5.03 -13.64 -7.03
N VAL A 103 5.22 -12.31 -7.06
CA VAL A 103 4.32 -11.38 -6.36
C VAL A 103 2.91 -11.41 -6.95
N ALA A 104 2.74 -11.50 -8.26
CA ALA A 104 1.44 -11.60 -8.90
C ALA A 104 0.69 -12.88 -8.53
N ASP A 105 1.40 -14.01 -8.39
CA ASP A 105 0.82 -15.31 -8.02
C ASP A 105 0.30 -15.34 -6.58
N THR A 106 0.74 -14.40 -5.73
CA THR A 106 0.19 -14.23 -4.37
C THR A 106 -1.13 -13.44 -4.33
N GLN A 107 -1.65 -12.98 -5.48
CA GLN A 107 -2.95 -12.32 -5.49
C GLN A 107 -4.07 -13.34 -5.23
N PRO A 108 -5.02 -13.03 -4.34
CA PRO A 108 -6.25 -13.80 -4.26
C PRO A 108 -6.90 -13.74 -5.64
N PHE A 109 -7.10 -14.91 -6.27
CA PHE A 109 -7.63 -15.04 -7.62
C PHE A 109 -8.78 -14.05 -7.82
N ARG A 110 -8.61 -13.11 -8.76
CA ARG A 110 -9.78 -12.42 -9.31
C ARG A 110 -10.70 -13.51 -9.82
N ARG A 111 -11.91 -13.61 -9.24
CA ARG A 111 -12.96 -14.46 -9.80
C ARG A 111 -13.01 -14.22 -11.31
N PRO A 112 -12.99 -15.27 -12.15
CA PRO A 112 -13.35 -15.10 -13.55
C PRO A 112 -14.73 -14.45 -13.60
N ARG A 113 -14.85 -13.37 -14.38
CA ARG A 113 -16.13 -12.71 -14.66
C ARG A 113 -16.95 -13.58 -15.60
#